data_AF-A0A2X1BWI8-F1
#
_entry.id   AF-A0A2X1BWI8-F1
#
_cell.length_a   1.000
_cell.length_b   1.000
_cell.length_c   1.000
_cell.angle_alpha   90.00
_cell.angle_beta   90.00
_cell.angle_gamma   90.00
#
_symmetry.space_group_name_H-M   'P 1'
#
loop_
_entity.id
_entity.type
_entity.pdbx_description
1 polymer ?
#
loop_
_entity_poly.entity_id
_entity_poly.type
_entity_poly.pdbx_seq_one_letter_code
_entity_poly.pdbx_strand_id
1 'polypeptide(L)'
;MATTDDTRDGSFDAVLNRDCFCITLDRTRLSSAIRQQAGEPDLVSALLADRPNLFSGGPVFLSAQDIEAMLVVVAAIEAAARTPAYQEAVLGWARPSLAGTSARAGSSWAMIFIWATAVQNSSR
;
A
#
# COMPACT_ATOMS: atom_id res chain seq x y z
N MET A 1 -14.23 -35.70 -4.13
CA MET A 1 -13.82 -35.39 -2.74
C MET A 1 -12.30 -35.56 -2.69
N ALA A 2 -11.56 -34.55 -3.15
CA ALA A 2 -10.11 -34.60 -3.15
C ALA A 2 -9.62 -34.05 -1.80
N THR A 3 -8.89 -34.89 -1.09
CA THR A 3 -8.21 -34.60 0.16
C THR A 3 -7.01 -33.70 -0.12
N THR A 4 -6.98 -32.51 0.46
CA THR A 4 -5.73 -31.81 0.75
C THR A 4 -5.68 -31.63 2.25
N ASP A 5 -5.26 -32.70 2.91
CA ASP A 5 -4.50 -32.61 4.15
C ASP A 5 -3.18 -31.92 3.77
N ASP A 6 -3.10 -30.62 4.02
CA ASP A 6 -1.83 -29.89 4.05
C ASP A 6 -1.76 -29.15 5.38
N THR A 7 -1.60 -29.93 6.46
CA THR A 7 -1.24 -29.42 7.77
C THR A 7 0.13 -29.93 8.16
N ARG A 8 1.18 -29.37 7.54
CA ARG A 8 2.49 -29.01 8.13
C ARG A 8 3.60 -28.94 7.06
N ASP A 9 3.62 -27.84 6.31
CA ASP A 9 4.86 -27.15 5.91
C ASP A 9 4.51 -25.66 5.77
N GLY A 10 5.40 -24.74 6.15
CA GLY A 10 5.10 -23.31 5.99
C GLY A 10 4.92 -22.97 4.51
N SER A 11 4.05 -22.01 4.17
CA SER A 11 4.00 -21.49 2.80
C SER A 11 5.43 -21.11 2.35
N PHE A 12 5.76 -21.32 1.07
CA PHE A 12 7.13 -21.12 0.60
C PHE A 12 7.64 -19.70 0.89
N ASP A 13 6.78 -18.70 0.74
CA ASP A 13 7.01 -17.31 1.16
C ASP A 13 7.28 -17.20 2.67
N ALA A 14 6.56 -17.92 3.54
CA ALA A 14 6.84 -17.95 4.97
C ALA A 14 8.18 -18.61 5.30
N VAL A 15 8.63 -19.60 4.52
CA VAL A 15 10.00 -20.16 4.65
C VAL A 15 11.03 -19.09 4.29
N LEU A 16 10.89 -18.44 3.13
CA LEU A 16 11.81 -17.39 2.70
C LEU A 16 11.85 -16.22 3.68
N ASN A 17 10.71 -15.78 4.23
CA ASN A 17 10.65 -14.69 5.20
C ASN A 17 11.30 -15.02 6.56
N ARG A 18 11.59 -16.29 6.86
CA ARG A 18 12.33 -16.72 8.06
C ARG A 18 13.82 -16.91 7.80
N ASP A 19 14.22 -17.02 6.55
CA ASP A 19 15.61 -17.21 6.16
C ASP A 19 16.35 -15.88 6.05
N CYS A 20 17.65 -15.91 6.30
CA CYS A 20 18.50 -14.74 6.19
C CYS A 20 19.05 -14.60 4.76
N PHE A 21 18.74 -13.48 4.11
CA PHE A 21 19.39 -13.06 2.87
C PHE A 21 20.45 -12.01 3.19
N CYS A 22 21.68 -12.16 2.66
CA CYS A 22 22.76 -11.17 2.79
C CYS A 22 22.51 -9.92 1.91
N ILE A 23 21.26 -9.46 1.85
CA ILE A 23 20.80 -8.30 1.09
C ILE A 23 20.00 -7.44 2.06
N THR A 24 20.44 -6.19 2.22
CA THR A 24 19.79 -5.21 3.08
C THR A 24 19.33 -4.00 2.27
N LEU A 25 18.31 -3.32 2.76
CA LEU A 25 17.81 -2.10 2.17
C LEU A 25 18.86 -0.98 2.29
N ASP A 26 19.28 -0.43 1.15
CA ASP A 26 20.11 0.78 1.12
C ASP A 26 19.26 1.99 1.54
N ARG A 27 19.37 2.36 2.82
CA ARG A 27 18.61 3.47 3.42
C ARG A 27 18.95 4.83 2.80
N THR A 28 20.18 5.02 2.32
CA THR A 28 20.60 6.26 1.66
C THR A 28 19.94 6.37 0.28
N ARG A 29 19.91 5.28 -0.50
CA ARG A 29 19.16 5.25 -1.77
C ARG A 29 17.66 5.39 -1.56
N LEU A 30 17.08 4.71 -0.58
CA LEU A 30 15.66 4.85 -0.23
C LEU A 30 15.31 6.31 0.08
N SER A 31 16.06 6.94 0.98
CA SER A 31 15.80 8.33 1.38
C SER A 31 15.93 9.31 0.21
N SER A 32 16.92 9.11 -0.67
CA SER A 32 17.07 9.90 -1.89
C SER A 32 15.87 9.74 -2.84
N ALA A 33 15.42 8.50 -3.06
CA ALA A 33 14.28 8.21 -3.91
C ALA A 33 12.99 8.86 -3.41
N ILE A 34 12.69 8.75 -2.10
CA ILE A 34 11.51 9.38 -1.51
C ILE A 34 11.60 10.90 -1.66
N ARG A 35 12.76 11.52 -1.40
CA ARG A 35 12.93 12.98 -1.53
C ARG A 35 12.69 13.44 -2.97
N GLN A 36 13.19 12.69 -3.95
CA GLN A 36 12.99 12.98 -5.37
C GLN A 36 11.51 12.93 -5.77
N GLN A 37 10.75 11.99 -5.21
CA GLN A 37 9.35 11.76 -5.57
C GLN A 37 8.36 12.65 -4.81
N ALA A 38 8.66 12.97 -3.55
CA ALA A 38 7.75 13.70 -2.67
C ALA A 38 7.67 15.20 -2.96
N GLY A 39 8.72 15.79 -3.54
CA GLY A 39 8.82 17.24 -3.72
C GLY A 39 8.98 18.04 -2.41
N GLU A 40 8.98 17.37 -1.26
CA GLU A 40 9.13 17.95 0.08
C GLU A 40 10.47 17.51 0.69
N PRO A 41 11.46 18.42 0.84
CA PRO A 41 12.83 18.08 1.26
C PRO A 41 12.91 17.37 2.62
N ASP A 42 12.03 17.77 3.54
CA ASP A 42 12.02 17.35 4.95
C ASP A 42 11.06 16.18 5.22
N LEU A 43 10.30 15.72 4.23
CA LEU A 43 9.34 14.63 4.42
C LEU A 43 10.05 13.35 4.90
N VAL A 44 11.17 13.02 4.27
CA VAL A 44 11.87 11.76 4.54
C VAL A 44 12.44 11.72 5.96
N SER A 45 13.03 12.82 6.42
CA SER A 45 13.57 12.92 7.78
C SER A 45 12.46 12.83 8.80
N ALA A 46 11.34 13.54 8.61
CA ALA A 46 10.18 13.46 9.50
C ALA A 46 9.58 12.03 9.52
N LEU A 47 9.39 11.44 8.34
CA LEU A 47 8.78 10.12 8.19
C LEU A 47 9.59 9.01 8.89
N LEU A 48 10.91 9.02 8.71
CA LEU A 48 11.81 8.00 9.27
C LEU A 48 12.12 8.24 10.75
N ALA A 49 12.11 9.49 11.23
CA ALA A 49 12.26 9.80 12.65
C ALA A 49 11.08 9.27 13.48
N ASP A 50 9.85 9.50 13.00
CA ASP A 50 8.64 9.05 13.68
C ASP A 50 8.42 7.53 13.57
N ARG A 51 8.91 6.92 12.49
CA ARG A 51 8.66 5.52 12.13
C ARG A 51 9.94 4.83 11.69
N PRO A 52 10.87 4.52 12.62
CA PRO A 52 12.17 3.93 12.29
C PRO A 52 12.07 2.57 11.57
N ASN A 53 10.95 1.87 11.75
CA ASN A 53 10.66 0.55 11.16
C ASN A 53 9.62 0.61 10.05
N LEU A 54 9.40 1.77 9.42
CA LEU A 54 8.43 1.91 8.32
C LEU A 54 8.74 1.00 7.13
N PHE A 55 10.03 0.75 6.90
CA PHE A 55 10.51 -0.15 5.86
C PHE A 55 11.21 -1.34 6.49
N SER A 56 10.93 -2.53 5.96
CA SER A 56 11.69 -3.72 6.28
C SER A 56 13.17 -3.50 5.95
N GLY A 57 14.06 -4.01 6.81
CA GLY A 57 15.50 -3.96 6.56
C GLY A 57 15.95 -4.90 5.45
N GLY A 58 15.13 -5.89 5.10
CA GLY A 58 15.41 -6.90 4.06
C GLY A 58 14.19 -7.20 3.20
N PRO A 59 14.34 -8.08 2.20
CA PRO A 59 13.23 -8.48 1.35
C PRO A 59 12.13 -9.15 2.18
N VAL A 60 10.87 -8.89 1.78
CA VAL A 60 9.70 -9.62 2.26
C VAL A 60 9.07 -10.27 1.03
N PHE A 61 8.89 -11.58 1.10
CA PHE A 61 8.32 -12.39 0.04
C PHE A 61 6.82 -12.57 0.28
N LEU A 62 6.03 -12.46 -0.77
CA LEU A 62 4.58 -12.68 -0.75
C LEU A 62 4.23 -13.66 -1.85
N SER A 63 3.33 -14.58 -1.56
CA SER A 63 2.75 -15.44 -2.58
C SER A 63 1.87 -14.61 -3.53
N ALA A 64 1.66 -15.09 -4.75
CA ALA A 64 0.70 -14.46 -5.67
C ALA A 64 -0.71 -14.40 -5.06
N GLN A 65 -1.09 -15.45 -4.32
CA GLN A 65 -2.36 -15.54 -3.62
C GLN A 65 -2.51 -14.45 -2.54
N ASP A 66 -1.45 -14.16 -1.78
CA ASP A 66 -1.50 -13.09 -0.77
C ASP A 66 -1.61 -11.71 -1.42
N ILE A 67 -0.91 -11.49 -2.54
CA ILE A 67 -1.06 -10.25 -3.31
C ILE A 67 -2.50 -10.08 -3.77
N GLU A 68 -3.11 -11.12 -4.36
CA GLU A 68 -4.51 -11.08 -4.79
C GLU A 68 -5.46 -10.80 -3.60
N ALA A 69 -5.24 -11.45 -2.46
CA ALA A 69 -6.02 -11.22 -1.25
C ALA A 69 -5.90 -9.77 -0.74
N MET A 70 -4.69 -9.21 -0.72
CA MET A 70 -4.47 -7.80 -0.37
C MET A 70 -5.21 -6.87 -1.33
N LEU A 71 -5.19 -7.15 -2.63
CA LEU A 71 -5.88 -6.32 -3.63
C LEU A 71 -7.40 -6.35 -3.48
N VAL A 72 -7.99 -7.49 -3.10
CA VAL A 72 -9.43 -7.57 -2.78
C VAL A 72 -9.79 -6.67 -1.60
N VAL A 73 -8.95 -6.66 -0.55
CA VAL A 73 -9.15 -5.78 0.62
C VAL A 73 -9.05 -4.31 0.22
N VAL A 74 -8.03 -3.94 -0.57
CA VAL A 74 -7.88 -2.56 -1.09
C VAL A 74 -9.13 -2.14 -1.87
N ALA A 75 -9.60 -2.97 -2.80
CA ALA A 75 -10.79 -2.68 -3.60
C ALA A 75 -12.04 -2.48 -2.73
N ALA A 76 -12.21 -3.28 -1.68
CA ALA A 76 -13.31 -3.14 -0.74
C ALA A 76 -13.25 -1.83 0.06
N ILE A 77 -12.05 -1.46 0.55
CA ILE A 77 -11.84 -0.19 1.27
C ILE A 77 -12.13 1.00 0.34
N GLU A 78 -11.62 0.96 -0.89
CA GLU A 78 -11.86 2.01 -1.87
C GLU A 78 -13.35 2.14 -2.23
N ALA A 79 -14.06 1.01 -2.34
CA ALA A 79 -15.51 1.00 -2.58
C ALA A 79 -16.26 1.63 -1.41
N ALA A 80 -15.92 1.27 -0.16
CA ALA A 80 -16.51 1.86 1.04
C ALA A 80 -16.23 3.38 1.12
N ALA A 81 -15.00 3.80 0.81
CA ALA A 81 -14.58 5.20 0.84
C ALA A 81 -15.30 6.09 -0.19
N ARG A 82 -15.84 5.49 -1.27
CA ARG A 82 -16.66 6.19 -2.28
C ARG A 82 -18.12 6.39 -1.87
N THR A 83 -18.57 5.78 -0.77
CA THR A 83 -19.96 5.94 -0.34
C THR A 83 -20.20 7.34 0.24
N PRO A 84 -21.33 8.00 -0.08
CA PRO A 84 -21.64 9.32 0.46
C PRO A 84 -21.70 9.33 1.99
N ALA A 85 -22.29 8.29 2.59
CA ALA A 85 -22.39 8.15 4.05
C ALA A 85 -21.01 8.12 4.73
N TYR A 86 -20.03 7.41 4.15
CA TYR A 86 -18.66 7.41 4.68
C TYR A 86 -18.00 8.79 4.52
N GLN A 87 -18.16 9.43 3.37
CA GLN A 87 -17.58 10.76 3.11
C GLN A 87 -18.14 11.83 4.04
N GLU A 88 -19.46 11.88 4.20
CA GLU A 88 -20.14 12.80 5.12
C GLU A 88 -19.67 12.56 6.56
N ALA A 89 -19.59 11.31 7.00
CA ALA A 89 -19.09 10.97 8.33
C ALA A 89 -17.66 11.46 8.53
N VAL A 90 -16.75 11.20 7.58
CA VAL A 90 -15.34 11.63 7.68
C VAL A 90 -15.21 13.15 7.67
N LEU A 91 -15.93 13.83 6.78
CA LEU A 91 -15.90 15.29 6.70
C LEU A 91 -16.52 15.97 7.92
N GLY A 92 -17.48 15.32 8.59
CA GLY A 92 -18.13 15.83 9.80
C GLY A 92 -17.19 15.99 11.00
N TRP A 93 -16.14 15.18 11.12
CA TRP A 93 -15.12 15.31 12.18
C TRP A 93 -13.75 15.79 11.67
N ALA A 94 -13.59 15.96 10.35
CA ALA A 94 -12.36 16.45 9.77
C ALA A 94 -12.07 17.90 10.23
N ARG A 95 -10.79 18.20 10.49
CA ARG A 95 -10.36 19.58 10.79
C ARG A 95 -10.66 20.50 9.60
N PRO A 96 -10.98 21.79 9.81
CA PRO A 96 -11.35 22.73 8.73
C PRO A 96 -10.35 22.81 7.57
N SER A 97 -9.05 22.55 7.82
CA SER A 97 -8.00 22.49 6.80
C SER A 97 -8.20 21.39 5.75
N LEU A 98 -9.00 20.37 6.06
CA LEU A 98 -9.36 19.27 5.15
C LEU A 98 -10.69 19.52 4.42
N ALA A 99 -11.54 20.40 4.95
CA ALA A 99 -12.84 20.74 4.34
C ALA A 99 -12.69 21.65 3.10
N GLY A 100 -11.55 22.33 2.95
CA GLY A 100 -11.29 23.30 1.87
C GLY A 100 -10.40 22.82 0.71
N THR A 101 -9.91 21.57 0.71
CA THR A 101 -9.02 21.06 -0.37
C THR A 101 -9.77 20.50 -1.58
N SER A 102 -11.10 20.59 -1.62
CA SER A 102 -11.83 20.48 -2.88
C SER A 102 -11.56 21.72 -3.72
N ALA A 103 -10.81 21.55 -4.82
CA ALA A 103 -10.65 22.48 -5.95
C ALA A 103 -9.40 23.35 -6.06
N ARG A 104 -8.19 22.79 -5.88
CA ARG A 104 -7.07 22.96 -6.85
C ARG A 104 -5.87 22.06 -6.56
N ALA A 105 -5.91 20.83 -7.05
CA ALA A 105 -4.72 20.12 -7.49
C ALA A 105 -5.06 19.51 -8.85
N GLY A 106 -4.67 20.21 -9.90
CA GLY A 106 -4.73 19.69 -11.25
C GLY A 106 -3.98 18.37 -11.34
N SER A 107 -4.56 17.46 -12.13
CA SER A 107 -3.95 16.24 -12.66
C SER A 107 -3.43 15.24 -11.62
N SER A 108 -4.33 14.45 -11.04
CA SER A 108 -4.34 12.98 -11.21
C SER A 108 -5.12 12.25 -10.10
N TRP A 109 -6.43 12.49 -9.99
CA TRP A 109 -7.34 11.49 -9.37
C TRP A 109 -7.90 10.51 -10.42
N ALA A 110 -7.68 10.80 -11.70
CA ALA A 110 -8.03 9.93 -12.82
C ALA A 110 -7.16 8.65 -12.90
N MET A 111 -5.95 8.64 -12.30
CA MET A 111 -5.10 7.44 -12.28
C MET A 111 -5.65 6.33 -11.38
N ILE A 112 -6.45 6.64 -10.35
CA ILE A 112 -7.12 5.61 -9.53
C ILE A 112 -8.26 4.97 -10.35
N PHE A 113 -9.01 5.77 -11.12
CA PHE A 113 -10.12 5.26 -11.95
C PHE A 113 -9.66 4.45 -13.17
N ILE A 114 -8.49 4.72 -13.75
CA ILE A 114 -7.96 3.93 -14.87
C ILE A 114 -7.39 2.57 -14.39
N TRP A 115 -6.88 2.49 -13.16
CA TRP A 115 -6.31 1.25 -12.63
C TRP A 115 -7.38 0.17 -12.36
N ALA A 116 -8.54 0.55 -11.81
CA ALA A 116 -9.62 -0.40 -11.52
C ALA A 116 -10.17 -1.12 -12.76
N THR A 117 -10.28 -0.45 -13.90
CA THR A 117 -10.73 -1.06 -15.17
C THR A 117 -9.63 -1.90 -15.83
N ALA A 118 -8.36 -1.52 -15.67
CA ALA A 118 -7.24 -2.27 -16.22
C ALA A 118 -7.00 -3.60 -15.47
N VAL A 119 -7.15 -3.61 -14.14
CA VAL A 119 -7.04 -4.84 -13.32
C VAL A 119 -8.15 -5.85 -13.65
N GLN A 120 -9.38 -5.38 -13.89
CA GLN A 120 -10.50 -6.26 -14.24
C GLN A 120 -10.36 -6.88 -15.65
N ASN A 121 -9.65 -6.22 -16.58
CA ASN A 121 -9.47 -6.67 -17.97
C ASN A 121 -8.22 -7.53 -18.20
N SER A 122 -7.26 -7.53 -17.26
CA SER A 122 -6.00 -8.30 -17.38
C SER A 122 -6.14 -9.76 -16.94
N SER A 123 -7.30 -10.12 -16.39
CA SER A 123 -7.63 -11.46 -15.86
C SER A 123 -8.63 -12.22 -16.77
N ARG A 124 -8.72 -11.87 -18.05
CA ARG A 124 -9.45 -12.62 -19.08
C ARG A 124 -8.52 -13.14 -20.15
#